data_AF-A0A497MJ86-F1
#
_entry.id   AF-A0A497MJ86-F1
#
_cell.length_a   1.000
_cell.length_b   1.000
_cell.length_c   1.000
_cell.angle_alpha   90.00
_cell.angle_beta   90.00
_cell.angle_gamma   90.00
#
_symmetry.space_group_name_H-M   'P 1'
#
loop_
_entity.id
_entity.type
_entity.pdbx_description
1 polymer ?
#
loop_
_entity_poly.entity_id
_entity_poly.type
_entity_poly.pdbx_seq_one_letter_code
_entity_poly.pdbx_strand_id
1 'polypeptide(L)'
;MGVGKRVRLSRILDPSDGRGLVVAADHGLMLGPIKGVIDLESTLRKVIEGGPDAILVSPGQARRLRHLFAGKGAPAMLVRVDWTNAFRDKTYTLPARGIEFCRVANVKDAVKLGASGVVTYLFVGFDGEDEHASMVEEFAEECRLWDMPLIVEPLPMGPKVTKANYVDMVKKAVRKAVELGADLLKAPYTGDPYSFSEVVKDASGVPVLVLGGYRAKSLRDSLEVISEILEAGASGIVFGRNVVQHPNPSEAVRLMRAIIHEGKTVADIVKSRLKPPLRLRVNPDSCTGCLICLSACSFAHEGVFQPAKARLRIDYDEEKHSYRPYVCILCGSCVKACPTGALTIDPETGGLRLTAELCDGCGACVEACPVKVVKLSDGKPLICDLCGGLPECVDWCPTGAIYLEGVGQG
;
A
#
# COMPACT_ATOMS: atom_id res chain seq x y z
N MET A 1 22.13 20.09 -11.94
CA MET A 1 21.89 19.89 -10.49
C MET A 1 23.22 20.02 -9.74
N GLY A 2 23.30 20.92 -8.76
CA GLY A 2 24.50 21.16 -7.93
C GLY A 2 24.85 19.98 -7.02
N VAL A 3 26.07 19.96 -6.48
CA VAL A 3 26.57 18.85 -5.64
C VAL A 3 25.75 18.75 -4.35
N GLY A 4 25.39 19.88 -3.73
CA GLY A 4 24.62 19.88 -2.49
C GLY A 4 23.23 19.27 -2.67
N LYS A 5 22.55 19.59 -3.79
CA LYS A 5 21.26 18.97 -4.13
C LYS A 5 21.38 17.46 -4.30
N ARG A 6 22.39 16.97 -5.02
CA ARG A 6 22.60 15.52 -5.22
C ARG A 6 22.81 14.78 -3.91
N VAL A 7 23.65 15.31 -3.02
CA VAL A 7 23.90 14.70 -1.70
C VAL A 7 22.61 14.65 -0.88
N ARG A 8 21.84 15.74 -0.87
CA ARG A 8 20.58 15.80 -0.13
C ARG A 8 19.50 14.87 -0.70
N LEU A 9 19.34 14.83 -2.02
CA LEU A 9 18.43 13.91 -2.70
C LEU A 9 18.78 12.44 -2.46
N SER A 10 20.07 12.09 -2.39
CA SER A 10 20.50 10.71 -2.10
C SER A 10 20.13 10.21 -0.70
N ARG A 11 19.64 11.09 0.18
CA ARG A 11 19.08 10.72 1.48
C ARG A 11 17.57 10.49 1.43
N ILE A 12 16.91 10.92 0.37
CA ILE A 12 15.46 10.84 0.16
C ILE A 12 15.15 9.69 -0.80
N LEU A 13 15.95 9.57 -1.86
CA LEU A 13 15.92 8.48 -2.83
C LEU A 13 17.20 7.65 -2.65
N ASP A 14 17.05 6.36 -2.36
CA ASP A 14 18.17 5.44 -2.22
C ASP A 14 18.91 5.34 -3.57
N PRO A 15 20.23 5.62 -3.64
CA PRO A 15 20.97 5.60 -4.90
C PRO A 15 21.03 4.22 -5.58
N SER A 16 20.76 3.14 -4.85
CA SER A 16 20.83 1.77 -5.39
C SER A 16 19.63 1.42 -6.27
N ASP A 17 18.46 1.98 -5.99
CA ASP A 17 17.21 1.69 -6.71
C ASP A 17 16.49 2.95 -7.24
N GLY A 18 16.94 4.14 -6.82
CA GLY A 18 16.33 5.43 -7.18
C GLY A 18 14.97 5.69 -6.50
N ARG A 19 14.63 4.94 -5.44
CA ARG A 19 13.31 4.96 -4.79
C ARG A 19 13.33 5.58 -3.39
N GLY A 20 12.19 6.06 -2.92
CA GLY A 20 12.04 6.65 -1.59
C GLY A 20 10.75 6.28 -0.86
N LEU A 21 10.90 5.91 0.41
CA LEU A 21 9.85 5.72 1.40
C LEU A 21 9.80 6.93 2.34
N VAL A 22 8.92 7.89 2.05
CA VAL A 22 8.75 9.10 2.85
C VAL A 22 7.48 9.02 3.69
N VAL A 23 7.58 9.37 4.98
CA VAL A 23 6.42 9.48 5.87
C VAL A 23 6.07 10.95 6.12
N ALA A 24 4.85 11.35 5.77
CA ALA A 24 4.34 12.69 6.04
C ALA A 24 3.74 12.81 7.45
N ALA A 25 4.17 13.82 8.20
CA ALA A 25 3.73 14.07 9.57
C ALA A 25 3.52 15.57 9.86
N ASP A 26 3.37 16.38 8.82
CA ASP A 26 3.11 17.83 8.89
C ASP A 26 1.61 18.19 9.01
N HIS A 27 0.71 17.21 8.91
CA HIS A 27 -0.75 17.38 8.93
C HIS A 27 -1.30 18.29 10.03
N GLY A 28 -0.67 18.29 11.21
CA GLY A 28 -1.09 19.13 12.34
C GLY A 28 -1.10 20.63 12.01
N LEU A 29 -0.25 21.06 11.06
CA LEU A 29 -0.20 22.43 10.56
C LEU A 29 -1.48 22.82 9.81
N MET A 30 -2.15 21.89 9.13
CA MET A 30 -3.34 22.17 8.30
C MET A 30 -4.64 21.74 8.98
N LEU A 31 -4.61 20.52 9.55
CA LEU A 31 -5.76 19.77 10.04
C LEU A 31 -5.86 19.76 11.57
N GLY A 32 -4.91 20.39 12.27
CA GLY A 32 -4.89 20.38 13.73
C GLY A 32 -4.66 18.98 14.34
N PRO A 33 -5.15 18.72 15.56
CA PRO A 33 -4.79 17.55 16.35
C PRO A 33 -5.50 16.27 15.89
N ILE A 34 -5.17 15.77 14.70
CA ILE A 34 -5.70 14.49 14.20
C ILE A 34 -5.02 13.30 14.88
N LYS A 35 -5.70 12.14 14.91
CA LYS A 35 -5.10 10.87 15.36
C LYS A 35 -3.72 10.68 14.72
N GLY A 36 -2.76 10.19 15.50
CA GLY A 36 -1.39 9.94 15.04
C GLY A 36 -0.43 11.13 15.13
N VAL A 37 -0.92 12.37 15.15
CA VAL A 37 -0.07 13.57 15.24
C VAL A 37 -0.26 14.39 16.52
N ILE A 38 -1.14 13.94 17.43
CA ILE A 38 -1.34 14.58 18.76
C ILE A 38 -0.05 14.48 19.58
N ASP A 39 0.44 13.25 19.79
CA ASP A 39 1.77 12.98 20.35
C ASP A 39 2.70 12.54 19.22
N LEU A 40 3.20 13.54 18.48
CA LEU A 40 4.00 13.29 17.30
C LEU A 40 5.35 12.65 17.63
N GLU A 41 5.97 12.95 18.78
CA GLU A 41 7.27 12.36 19.13
C GLU A 41 7.15 10.84 19.30
N SER A 42 6.15 10.37 20.06
CA SER A 42 5.90 8.94 20.26
C SER A 42 5.60 8.24 18.94
N THR A 43 4.80 8.85 18.06
CA THR A 43 4.52 8.29 16.73
C THR A 43 5.77 8.23 15.87
N LEU A 44 6.59 9.28 15.82
CA LEU A 44 7.78 9.32 14.98
C LEU A 44 8.85 8.34 15.43
N ARG A 45 8.98 8.05 16.73
CA ARG A 45 9.87 6.99 17.22
C ARG A 45 9.52 5.63 16.61
N LYS A 46 8.23 5.26 16.62
CA LYS A 46 7.74 4.03 15.99
C LYS A 46 7.93 4.03 14.47
N VAL A 47 7.66 5.16 13.83
CA VAL A 47 7.91 5.30 12.39
C VAL A 47 9.39 5.06 12.08
N ILE A 48 10.31 5.66 12.83
CA ILE A 48 11.77 5.52 12.65
C ILE A 48 12.23 4.08 12.88
N GLU A 49 11.68 3.36 13.86
CA GLU A 49 11.95 1.91 14.05
C GLU A 49 11.60 1.05 12.83
N GLY A 50 10.73 1.55 11.94
CA GLY A 50 10.40 0.90 10.69
C GLY A 50 11.38 1.16 9.56
N GLY A 51 12.26 2.16 9.71
CA GLY A 51 13.29 2.54 8.73
C GLY A 51 12.74 3.25 7.48
N PRO A 52 12.10 4.42 7.60
CA PRO A 52 11.78 5.25 6.45
C PRO A 52 13.05 5.98 5.96
N ASP A 53 13.09 6.38 4.70
CA ASP A 53 14.24 7.15 4.18
C ASP A 53 14.14 8.62 4.58
N ALA A 54 12.92 9.18 4.57
CA ALA A 54 12.68 10.56 4.97
C ALA A 54 11.37 10.75 5.74
N ILE A 55 11.29 11.81 6.53
CA ILE A 55 10.06 12.23 7.21
C ILE A 55 9.81 13.71 6.96
N LEU A 56 8.60 14.03 6.50
CA LEU A 56 8.12 15.39 6.30
C LEU A 56 7.44 15.92 7.56
N VAL A 57 7.94 17.04 8.07
CA VAL A 57 7.43 17.72 9.27
C VAL A 57 7.20 19.21 9.02
N SER A 58 6.38 19.83 9.87
CA SER A 58 6.21 21.29 9.88
C SER A 58 7.43 21.99 10.50
N PRO A 59 7.69 23.28 10.20
CA PRO A 59 8.86 23.99 10.74
C PRO A 59 8.89 24.04 12.27
N GLY A 60 7.72 24.09 12.92
CA GLY A 60 7.61 24.04 14.38
C GLY A 60 8.01 22.68 14.94
N GLN A 61 7.55 21.59 14.32
CA GLN A 61 7.89 20.23 14.74
C GLN A 61 9.34 19.88 14.41
N ALA A 62 9.88 20.34 13.29
CA ALA A 62 11.29 20.20 12.95
C ALA A 62 12.21 20.77 14.05
N ARG A 63 11.88 21.94 14.62
CA ARG A 63 12.63 22.54 15.73
C ARG A 63 12.55 21.72 17.01
N ARG A 64 11.34 21.25 17.35
CA ARG A 64 11.06 20.51 18.60
C ARG A 64 11.63 19.10 18.59
N LEU A 65 11.56 18.42 17.43
CA LEU A 65 11.86 17.00 17.28
C LEU A 65 13.18 16.74 16.53
N ARG A 66 14.03 17.76 16.38
CA ARG A 66 15.32 17.67 15.67
C ARG A 66 16.22 16.53 16.16
N HIS A 67 16.12 16.13 17.43
CA HIS A 67 16.89 15.04 18.00
C HIS A 67 16.57 13.68 17.37
N LEU A 68 15.37 13.50 16.79
CA LEU A 68 14.99 12.28 16.07
C LEU A 68 15.67 12.15 14.70
N PHE A 69 16.26 13.23 14.19
CA PHE A 69 16.92 13.29 12.87
C PHE A 69 18.45 13.34 12.98
N ALA A 70 18.98 13.21 14.20
CA ALA A 70 20.40 13.28 14.47
C ALA A 70 21.03 11.87 14.47
N GLY A 71 22.23 11.75 13.90
CA GLY A 71 23.03 10.53 13.93
C GLY A 71 23.09 9.77 12.60
N LYS A 72 23.98 8.78 12.54
CA LYS A 72 24.10 7.88 11.39
C LYS A 72 22.85 6.99 11.32
N GLY A 73 22.28 6.85 10.12
CA GLY A 73 21.08 6.06 9.90
C GLY A 73 19.77 6.75 10.29
N ALA A 74 19.81 7.99 10.79
CA ALA A 74 18.59 8.76 10.99
C ALA A 74 17.96 9.16 9.64
N PRO A 75 16.63 9.18 9.51
CA PRO A 75 15.97 9.54 8.26
C PRO A 75 16.30 10.98 7.85
N ALA A 76 16.18 11.28 6.56
CA ALA A 76 16.24 12.63 6.06
C ALA A 76 15.07 13.47 6.62
N MET A 77 15.38 14.71 7.02
CA MET A 77 14.35 15.68 7.42
C MET A 77 13.87 16.45 6.19
N LEU A 78 12.57 16.39 5.92
CA LEU A 78 11.90 17.28 4.97
C LEU A 78 11.07 18.30 5.73
N VAL A 79 11.11 19.56 5.28
CA VAL A 79 10.40 20.67 5.97
C VAL A 79 9.36 21.27 5.05
N ARG A 80 8.11 21.29 5.50
CA ARG A 80 7.00 22.02 4.89
C ARG A 80 7.25 23.53 4.98
N VAL A 81 7.32 24.24 3.86
CA VAL A 81 7.64 25.70 3.85
C VAL A 81 6.42 26.62 3.67
N ASP A 82 5.25 26.05 3.38
CA ASP A 82 4.01 26.76 3.17
C ASP A 82 2.85 26.19 4.02
N TRP A 83 1.78 26.97 4.11
CA TRP A 83 0.53 26.62 4.77
C TRP A 83 -0.64 26.92 3.82
N THR A 84 -1.75 26.20 3.99
CA THR A 84 -3.00 26.42 3.29
C THR A 84 -4.24 26.02 4.13
N ASN A 85 -5.38 26.65 3.86
CA ASN A 85 -6.67 26.23 4.37
C ASN A 85 -7.41 25.25 3.42
N ALA A 86 -6.82 24.89 2.28
CA ALA A 86 -7.51 24.20 1.17
C ALA A 86 -8.23 22.90 1.56
N PHE A 87 -7.76 22.22 2.60
CA PHE A 87 -8.33 20.97 3.09
C PHE A 87 -9.53 21.15 4.04
N ARG A 88 -9.97 22.39 4.28
CA ARG A 88 -11.08 22.73 5.19
C ARG A 88 -12.37 22.91 4.40
N ASP A 89 -13.05 21.80 4.12
CA ASP A 89 -14.35 21.82 3.45
C ASP A 89 -15.48 22.37 4.34
N LYS A 90 -16.71 22.36 3.83
CA LYS A 90 -17.91 22.85 4.55
C LYS A 90 -18.24 22.05 5.82
N THR A 91 -17.71 20.84 5.96
CA THR A 91 -17.92 19.95 7.12
C THR A 91 -16.82 20.10 8.17
N TYR A 92 -15.73 20.78 7.83
CA TYR A 92 -14.62 21.02 8.74
C TYR A 92 -15.01 22.00 9.86
N THR A 93 -14.41 21.87 11.05
CA THR A 93 -14.71 22.69 12.23
C THR A 93 -14.45 24.20 12.02
N LEU A 94 -13.51 24.53 11.12
CA LEU A 94 -13.19 25.88 10.68
C LEU A 94 -13.29 25.97 9.15
N PRO A 95 -14.51 25.98 8.57
CA PRO A 95 -14.70 25.86 7.13
C PRO A 95 -14.09 27.07 6.40
N ALA A 96 -13.43 26.82 5.27
CA ALA A 96 -12.85 27.89 4.45
C ALA A 96 -13.89 28.46 3.47
N ARG A 97 -13.84 29.79 3.23
CA ARG A 97 -14.66 30.45 2.19
C ARG A 97 -13.99 30.45 0.81
N GLY A 98 -12.67 30.34 0.79
CA GLY A 98 -11.83 30.27 -0.39
C GLY A 98 -10.48 29.63 -0.03
N ILE A 99 -9.73 29.24 -1.05
CA ILE A 99 -8.40 28.66 -0.87
C ILE A 99 -7.41 29.79 -0.59
N GLU A 100 -6.79 29.74 0.58
CA GLU A 100 -5.70 30.61 0.99
C GLU A 100 -4.44 29.77 1.18
N PHE A 101 -3.30 30.39 0.93
CA PHE A 101 -1.99 29.81 1.14
C PHE A 101 -1.01 30.91 1.57
N CYS A 102 0.03 30.54 2.31
CA CYS A 102 1.07 31.47 2.72
C CYS A 102 2.39 30.76 3.00
N ARG A 103 3.50 31.48 2.85
CA ARG A 103 4.82 31.03 3.29
C ARG A 103 4.89 31.00 4.83
N VAL A 104 5.38 29.92 5.40
CA VAL A 104 5.60 29.76 6.86
C VAL A 104 7.06 29.55 7.26
N ALA A 105 7.95 29.31 6.30
CA ALA A 105 9.39 29.27 6.50
C ALA A 105 10.13 29.61 5.19
N ASN A 106 11.36 30.14 5.30
CA ASN A 106 12.24 30.33 4.15
C ASN A 106 13.19 29.14 3.98
N VAL A 107 13.81 28.99 2.82
CA VAL A 107 14.77 27.89 2.56
C VAL A 107 15.97 27.97 3.51
N LYS A 108 16.45 29.19 3.80
CA LYS A 108 17.55 29.40 4.78
C LYS A 108 17.22 28.86 6.18
N ASP A 109 15.94 28.88 6.58
CA ASP A 109 15.52 28.37 7.89
C ASP A 109 15.55 26.83 7.89
N ALA A 110 15.16 26.19 6.77
CA ALA A 110 15.28 24.75 6.58
C ALA A 110 16.75 24.30 6.56
N VAL A 111 17.66 25.08 5.96
CA VAL A 111 19.12 24.83 6.01
C VAL A 111 19.61 24.79 7.46
N LYS A 112 19.22 25.77 8.29
CA LYS A 112 19.59 25.81 9.73
C LYS A 112 19.05 24.62 10.52
N LEU A 113 17.95 24.01 10.08
CA LEU A 113 17.37 22.82 10.70
C LEU A 113 18.06 21.52 10.28
N GLY A 114 18.98 21.56 9.32
CA GLY A 114 19.61 20.37 8.74
C GLY A 114 18.70 19.62 7.77
N ALA A 115 17.71 20.31 7.18
CA ALA A 115 16.81 19.70 6.21
C ALA A 115 17.57 19.16 4.98
N SER A 116 17.10 18.03 4.46
CA SER A 116 17.53 17.45 3.19
C SER A 116 16.62 17.87 2.03
N GLY A 117 15.49 18.52 2.29
CA GLY A 117 14.62 19.06 1.26
C GLY A 117 13.53 19.93 1.88
N VAL A 118 12.97 20.81 1.07
CA VAL A 118 11.76 21.57 1.43
C VAL A 118 10.60 21.09 0.59
N VAL A 119 9.40 21.14 1.16
CA VAL A 119 8.17 20.76 0.46
C VAL A 119 7.23 21.94 0.43
N THR A 120 6.72 22.26 -0.77
CA THR A 120 5.70 23.29 -1.01
C THR A 120 4.51 22.70 -1.75
N TYR A 121 3.29 23.20 -1.51
CA TYR A 121 2.14 22.88 -2.34
C TYR A 121 2.22 23.64 -3.66
N LEU A 122 1.50 23.12 -4.67
CA LEU A 122 1.12 23.86 -5.87
C LEU A 122 -0.33 23.47 -6.20
N PHE A 123 -1.26 24.40 -6.03
CA PHE A 123 -2.66 24.15 -6.36
C PHE A 123 -3.00 24.64 -7.77
N VAL A 124 -3.81 23.86 -8.49
CA VAL A 124 -4.43 24.27 -9.76
C VAL A 124 -5.94 24.06 -9.67
N GLY A 125 -6.71 24.83 -10.44
CA GLY A 125 -8.17 24.69 -10.48
C GLY A 125 -8.94 25.62 -9.53
N PHE A 126 -8.28 26.69 -9.09
CA PHE A 126 -8.87 27.80 -8.33
C PHE A 126 -8.44 29.14 -8.92
N ASP A 127 -8.93 30.26 -8.39
CA ASP A 127 -8.69 31.57 -9.01
C ASP A 127 -7.33 32.18 -8.65
N GLY A 128 -6.71 31.78 -7.53
CA GLY A 128 -5.39 32.25 -7.09
C GLY A 128 -4.22 31.37 -7.55
N GLU A 129 -4.39 30.56 -8.60
CA GLU A 129 -3.37 29.58 -9.01
C GLU A 129 -2.09 30.20 -9.58
N ASP A 130 -2.16 31.43 -10.09
CA ASP A 130 -1.00 32.16 -10.59
C ASP A 130 -0.17 32.73 -9.44
N GLU A 131 -0.82 33.34 -8.44
CA GLU A 131 -0.15 33.80 -7.21
C GLU A 131 0.54 32.64 -6.48
N HIS A 132 -0.09 31.46 -6.45
CA HIS A 132 0.51 30.28 -5.86
C HIS A 132 1.71 29.77 -6.65
N ALA A 133 1.66 29.85 -7.99
CA ALA A 133 2.80 29.51 -8.84
C ALA A 133 3.99 30.45 -8.62
N SER A 134 3.76 31.76 -8.48
CA SER A 134 4.80 32.74 -8.16
C SER A 134 5.48 32.42 -6.83
N MET A 135 4.73 32.01 -5.80
CA MET A 135 5.33 31.58 -4.53
C MET A 135 6.24 30.36 -4.69
N VAL A 136 5.86 29.40 -5.53
CA VAL A 136 6.70 28.22 -5.82
C VAL A 136 7.95 28.60 -6.62
N GLU A 137 7.86 29.54 -7.56
CA GLU A 137 9.01 30.09 -8.29
C GLU A 137 10.03 30.73 -7.34
N GLU A 138 9.57 31.56 -6.40
CA GLU A 138 10.44 32.14 -5.36
C GLU A 138 11.15 31.06 -4.54
N PHE A 139 10.44 30.00 -4.13
CA PHE A 139 11.08 28.88 -3.45
C PHE A 139 12.09 28.15 -4.34
N ALA A 140 11.83 28.03 -5.64
CA ALA A 140 12.76 27.41 -6.58
C ALA A 140 14.04 28.22 -6.72
N GLU A 141 13.95 29.55 -6.77
CA GLU A 141 15.10 30.46 -6.74
C GLU A 141 15.93 30.31 -5.47
N GLU A 142 15.27 30.34 -4.30
CA GLU A 142 15.95 30.15 -3.02
C GLU A 142 16.60 28.75 -2.93
N CYS A 143 15.92 27.71 -3.40
CA CYS A 143 16.44 26.35 -3.42
C CYS A 143 17.67 26.21 -4.33
N ARG A 144 17.71 26.91 -5.46
CA ARG A 144 18.91 27.00 -6.31
C ARG A 144 20.07 27.67 -5.56
N LEU A 145 19.81 28.78 -4.86
CA LEU A 145 20.84 29.51 -4.10
C LEU A 145 21.47 28.66 -2.99
N TRP A 146 20.66 27.85 -2.29
CA TRP A 146 21.11 27.07 -1.13
C TRP A 146 21.41 25.59 -1.45
N ASP A 147 21.34 25.20 -2.73
CA ASP A 147 21.49 23.82 -3.18
C ASP A 147 20.53 22.87 -2.42
N MET A 148 19.33 23.37 -2.07
CA MET A 148 18.29 22.63 -1.37
C MET A 148 17.37 21.96 -2.39
N PRO A 149 17.06 20.66 -2.26
CA PRO A 149 16.04 20.03 -3.07
C PRO A 149 14.66 20.65 -2.83
N LEU A 150 13.99 21.07 -3.91
CA LEU A 150 12.61 21.51 -3.90
C LEU A 150 11.70 20.35 -4.26
N ILE A 151 10.84 19.97 -3.32
CA ILE A 151 9.79 18.98 -3.53
C ILE A 151 8.49 19.73 -3.71
N VAL A 152 7.86 19.61 -4.86
CA VAL A 152 6.58 20.26 -5.13
C VAL A 152 5.46 19.23 -4.99
N GLU A 153 4.40 19.60 -4.28
CA GLU A 153 3.18 18.82 -4.12
C GLU A 153 2.05 19.39 -5.00
N PRO A 154 2.04 19.05 -6.30
CA PRO A 154 1.01 19.50 -7.22
C PRO A 154 -0.33 18.82 -6.93
N LEU A 155 -1.37 19.61 -6.70
CA LEU A 155 -2.71 19.13 -6.35
C LEU A 155 -3.79 19.90 -7.10
N PRO A 156 -4.69 19.20 -7.82
CA PRO A 156 -5.94 19.79 -8.27
C PRO A 156 -6.81 20.14 -7.06
N MET A 157 -7.13 21.42 -6.87
CA MET A 157 -7.97 21.90 -5.79
C MET A 157 -8.82 23.10 -6.24
N GLY A 158 -10.07 23.13 -5.79
CA GLY A 158 -10.97 24.26 -6.04
C GLY A 158 -12.13 23.95 -7.00
N PRO A 159 -12.94 24.96 -7.32
CA PRO A 159 -14.23 24.77 -8.00
C PRO A 159 -14.11 24.31 -9.46
N LYS A 160 -12.93 24.43 -10.10
CA LYS A 160 -12.70 23.99 -11.48
C LYS A 160 -12.37 22.49 -11.58
N VAL A 161 -12.17 21.82 -10.44
CA VAL A 161 -11.80 20.41 -10.36
C VAL A 161 -13.05 19.55 -10.25
N THR A 162 -13.18 18.59 -11.15
CA THR A 162 -14.29 17.64 -11.23
C THR A 162 -13.74 16.23 -11.34
N LYS A 163 -14.61 15.21 -11.19
CA LYS A 163 -14.20 13.82 -11.45
C LYS A 163 -13.77 13.60 -12.90
N ALA A 164 -14.43 14.25 -13.85
CA ALA A 164 -14.20 14.05 -15.28
C ALA A 164 -12.85 14.59 -15.76
N ASN A 165 -12.36 15.68 -15.15
CA ASN A 165 -11.09 16.29 -15.52
C ASN A 165 -9.97 16.06 -14.50
N TYR A 166 -10.18 15.23 -13.46
CA TYR A 166 -9.23 15.09 -12.37
C TYR A 166 -7.84 14.65 -12.86
N VAL A 167 -7.78 13.61 -13.69
CA VAL A 167 -6.52 13.09 -14.26
C VAL A 167 -5.80 14.16 -15.09
N ASP A 168 -6.52 14.85 -15.97
CA ASP A 168 -5.96 15.95 -16.76
C ASP A 168 -5.43 17.10 -15.89
N MET A 169 -6.13 17.42 -14.79
CA MET A 169 -5.66 18.42 -13.85
C MET A 169 -4.39 17.97 -13.11
N VAL A 170 -4.28 16.68 -12.73
CA VAL A 170 -3.05 16.13 -12.14
C VAL A 170 -1.89 16.26 -13.12
N LYS A 171 -2.07 15.86 -14.39
CA LYS A 171 -1.07 15.96 -15.45
C LYS A 171 -0.59 17.40 -15.64
N LYS A 172 -1.53 18.35 -15.72
CA LYS A 172 -1.22 19.79 -15.84
C LYS A 172 -0.47 20.32 -14.61
N ALA A 173 -0.89 19.95 -13.41
CA ALA A 173 -0.26 20.39 -12.16
C ALA A 173 1.18 19.84 -12.05
N VAL A 174 1.38 18.56 -12.37
CA VAL A 174 2.69 17.92 -12.41
C VAL A 174 3.59 18.61 -13.42
N ARG A 175 3.12 18.82 -14.65
CA ARG A 175 3.93 19.52 -15.66
C ARG A 175 4.27 20.94 -15.24
N LYS A 176 3.32 21.68 -14.66
CA LYS A 176 3.55 23.04 -14.12
C LYS A 176 4.63 23.02 -13.03
N ALA A 177 4.60 22.04 -12.12
CA ALA A 177 5.61 21.88 -11.08
C ALA A 177 7.02 21.61 -11.64
N VAL A 178 7.13 20.80 -12.70
CA VAL A 178 8.40 20.56 -13.40
C VAL A 178 8.97 21.86 -13.97
N GLU A 179 8.16 22.62 -14.71
CA GLU A 179 8.58 23.90 -15.30
C GLU A 179 8.99 24.94 -14.25
N LEU A 180 8.34 24.94 -13.08
CA LEU A 180 8.70 25.81 -11.96
C LEU A 180 10.00 25.40 -11.25
N GLY A 181 10.56 24.23 -11.57
CA GLY A 181 11.87 23.79 -11.08
C GLY A 181 11.82 22.81 -9.91
N ALA A 182 10.78 21.97 -9.83
CA ALA A 182 10.76 20.85 -8.90
C ALA A 182 11.94 19.89 -9.14
N ASP A 183 12.65 19.52 -8.07
CA ASP A 183 13.66 18.46 -8.10
C ASP A 183 13.04 17.08 -7.79
N LEU A 184 11.87 17.06 -7.15
CA LEU A 184 11.08 15.88 -6.81
C LEU A 184 9.60 16.27 -6.77
N LEU A 185 8.72 15.36 -7.19
CA LEU A 185 7.28 15.57 -7.16
C LEU A 185 6.61 14.72 -6.09
N LYS A 186 5.63 15.29 -5.40
CA LYS A 186 4.71 14.61 -4.50
C LYS A 186 3.30 14.68 -5.11
N ALA A 187 2.91 13.70 -5.91
CA ALA A 187 1.70 13.75 -6.73
C ALA A 187 0.61 12.76 -6.25
N PRO A 188 -0.69 13.05 -6.47
CA PRO A 188 -1.76 12.13 -6.14
C PRO A 188 -1.81 10.96 -7.13
N TYR A 189 -2.08 9.75 -6.63
CA TYR A 189 -2.40 8.61 -7.48
C TYR A 189 -3.71 8.85 -8.23
N THR A 190 -3.74 8.55 -9.53
CA THR A 190 -4.91 8.79 -10.39
C THR A 190 -5.97 7.69 -10.29
N GLY A 191 -5.65 6.57 -9.63
CA GLY A 191 -6.59 5.49 -9.30
C GLY A 191 -6.35 4.20 -10.07
N ASP A 192 -5.50 4.21 -11.10
CA ASP A 192 -5.08 3.02 -11.84
C ASP A 192 -3.65 3.21 -12.42
N PRO A 193 -2.88 2.13 -12.66
CA PRO A 193 -1.50 2.22 -13.14
C PRO A 193 -1.38 2.87 -14.53
N TYR A 194 -2.37 2.69 -15.40
CA TYR A 194 -2.33 3.15 -16.77
C TYR A 194 -2.40 4.68 -16.84
N SER A 195 -3.41 5.29 -16.22
CA SER A 195 -3.52 6.75 -16.14
C SER A 195 -2.37 7.37 -15.35
N PHE A 196 -1.86 6.66 -14.33
CA PHE A 196 -0.75 7.18 -13.54
C PHE A 196 0.58 7.16 -14.29
N SER A 197 0.80 6.17 -15.16
CA SER A 197 1.99 6.12 -16.01
C SER A 197 2.11 7.34 -16.94
N GLU A 198 0.98 7.91 -17.38
CA GLU A 198 0.99 9.17 -18.12
C GLU A 198 1.44 10.36 -17.26
N VAL A 199 1.05 10.40 -15.99
CA VAL A 199 1.52 11.42 -15.04
C VAL A 199 3.03 11.32 -14.83
N VAL A 200 3.56 10.10 -14.68
CA VAL A 200 5.00 9.85 -14.57
C VAL A 200 5.74 10.29 -15.84
N LYS A 201 5.16 10.04 -17.02
CA LYS A 201 5.71 10.52 -18.29
C LYS A 201 5.75 12.05 -18.36
N ASP A 202 4.67 12.71 -17.93
CA ASP A 202 4.55 14.17 -17.91
C ASP A 202 5.48 14.84 -16.88
N ALA A 203 5.99 14.08 -15.91
CA ALA A 203 7.04 14.52 -14.98
C ALA A 203 8.42 14.70 -15.63
N SER A 204 8.61 14.28 -16.89
CA SER A 204 9.81 14.54 -17.70
C SER A 204 11.13 14.17 -17.01
N GLY A 205 11.16 13.03 -16.32
CA GLY A 205 12.34 12.53 -15.62
C GLY A 205 12.56 13.09 -14.22
N VAL A 206 11.71 14.02 -13.75
CA VAL A 206 11.66 14.39 -12.33
C VAL A 206 11.04 13.22 -11.55
N PRO A 207 11.69 12.70 -10.48
CA PRO A 207 11.16 11.54 -9.77
C PRO A 207 9.82 11.87 -9.09
N VAL A 208 8.88 10.92 -9.15
CA VAL A 208 7.52 11.10 -8.63
C VAL A 208 7.31 10.18 -7.44
N LEU A 209 7.03 10.77 -6.27
CA LEU A 209 6.56 10.05 -5.10
C LEU A 209 5.05 10.24 -4.93
N VAL A 210 4.34 9.14 -4.68
CA VAL A 210 2.88 9.18 -4.56
C VAL A 210 2.45 9.59 -3.16
N LEU A 211 1.65 10.65 -3.06
CA LEU A 211 1.14 11.11 -1.77
C LEU A 211 0.04 10.20 -1.21
N GLY A 212 -0.02 10.14 0.12
CA GLY A 212 -1.15 9.55 0.84
C GLY A 212 -2.42 10.38 0.68
N GLY A 213 -3.46 9.77 0.12
CA GLY A 213 -4.74 10.43 -0.19
C GLY A 213 -5.79 9.45 -0.71
N TYR A 214 -5.33 8.38 -1.36
CA TYR A 214 -6.08 7.15 -1.53
C TYR A 214 -6.41 6.57 -0.15
N ARG A 215 -7.70 6.52 0.22
CA ARG A 215 -8.17 5.84 1.43
C ARG A 215 -8.09 4.34 1.21
N ALA A 216 -6.88 3.81 1.33
CA ALA A 216 -6.68 2.40 1.59
C ALA A 216 -7.50 2.05 2.85
N LYS A 217 -8.42 1.08 2.71
CA LYS A 217 -9.27 0.61 3.82
C LYS A 217 -8.48 -0.34 4.71
N SER A 218 -7.46 -0.99 4.14
CA SER A 218 -6.58 -1.90 4.84
C SER A 218 -5.10 -1.62 4.56
N LEU A 219 -4.22 -2.25 5.35
CA LEU A 219 -2.79 -2.25 5.08
C LEU A 219 -2.47 -2.94 3.75
N ARG A 220 -3.22 -3.99 3.39
CA ARG A 220 -3.04 -4.70 2.12
C ARG A 220 -3.29 -3.78 0.93
N ASP A 221 -4.39 -3.02 0.95
CA ASP A 221 -4.70 -2.05 -0.12
C ASP A 221 -3.56 -1.03 -0.28
N SER A 222 -2.93 -0.62 0.84
CA SER A 222 -1.77 0.29 0.78
C SER A 222 -0.56 -0.34 0.10
N LEU A 223 -0.34 -1.63 0.31
CA LEU A 223 0.76 -2.40 -0.29
C LEU A 223 0.52 -2.69 -1.78
N GLU A 224 -0.74 -2.93 -2.16
CA GLU A 224 -1.16 -3.10 -3.57
C GLU A 224 -0.96 -1.80 -4.35
N VAL A 225 -1.41 -0.66 -3.81
CA VAL A 225 -1.16 0.65 -4.43
C VAL A 225 0.33 0.92 -4.59
N ILE A 226 1.17 0.53 -3.62
CA ILE A 226 2.64 0.68 -3.76
C ILE A 226 3.16 -0.16 -4.94
N SER A 227 2.64 -1.37 -5.12
CA SER A 227 3.04 -2.23 -6.24
C SER A 227 2.64 -1.59 -7.59
N GLU A 228 1.38 -1.16 -7.69
CA GLU A 228 0.81 -0.50 -8.87
C GLU A 228 1.57 0.76 -9.30
N ILE A 229 1.94 1.62 -8.34
CA ILE A 229 2.64 2.88 -8.68
C ILE A 229 4.09 2.61 -9.11
N LEU A 230 4.73 1.58 -8.56
CA LEU A 230 6.10 1.20 -8.96
C LEU A 230 6.09 0.62 -10.37
N GLU A 231 5.06 -0.18 -10.72
CA GLU A 231 4.83 -0.65 -12.08
C GLU A 231 4.56 0.52 -13.06
N ALA A 232 3.85 1.54 -12.62
CA ALA A 232 3.61 2.76 -13.40
C ALA A 232 4.84 3.68 -13.52
N GLY A 233 5.98 3.34 -12.88
CA GLY A 233 7.25 4.07 -12.98
C GLY A 233 7.47 5.15 -11.92
N ALA A 234 6.67 5.17 -10.85
CA ALA A 234 6.90 6.04 -9.71
C ALA A 234 8.20 5.68 -8.98
N SER A 235 8.77 6.66 -8.28
CA SER A 235 9.97 6.49 -7.47
C SER A 235 9.66 6.18 -5.99
N GLY A 236 8.42 5.84 -5.64
CA GLY A 236 8.02 5.48 -4.28
C GLY A 236 6.89 6.35 -3.73
N ILE A 237 6.89 6.61 -2.42
CA ILE A 237 5.74 7.17 -1.71
C ILE A 237 6.07 8.32 -0.76
N VAL A 238 5.07 9.18 -0.54
CA VAL A 238 4.97 10.09 0.61
C VAL A 238 3.66 9.84 1.36
N PHE A 239 3.63 8.80 2.20
CA PHE A 239 2.41 8.41 2.92
C PHE A 239 2.29 9.10 4.27
N GLY A 240 1.10 9.61 4.55
CA GLY A 240 0.78 10.30 5.80
C GLY A 240 -0.06 9.45 6.73
N ARG A 241 -1.37 9.72 6.74
CA ARG A 241 -2.37 9.09 7.60
C ARG A 241 -2.31 7.55 7.60
N ASN A 242 -2.04 6.91 6.46
CA ASN A 242 -1.93 5.44 6.35
C ASN A 242 -0.81 4.86 7.23
N VAL A 243 0.18 5.66 7.61
CA VAL A 243 1.28 5.26 8.50
C VAL A 243 1.04 5.79 9.91
N VAL A 244 0.89 7.11 10.07
CA VAL A 244 0.83 7.73 11.41
C VAL A 244 -0.43 7.37 12.21
N GLN A 245 -1.50 6.91 11.55
CA GLN A 245 -2.74 6.46 12.21
C GLN A 245 -2.83 4.93 12.32
N HIS A 246 -1.87 4.21 11.75
CA HIS A 246 -1.82 2.76 11.83
C HIS A 246 -1.64 2.32 13.30
N PRO A 247 -2.30 1.24 13.76
CA PRO A 247 -2.10 0.72 15.12
C PRO A 247 -0.65 0.37 15.43
N ASN A 248 0.11 -0.04 14.41
CA ASN A 248 1.52 -0.38 14.49
C ASN A 248 2.32 0.32 13.37
N PRO A 249 2.76 1.59 13.55
CA PRO A 249 3.47 2.33 12.50
C PRO A 249 4.79 1.67 12.09
N SER A 250 5.54 1.08 13.05
CA SER A 250 6.83 0.43 12.76
C SER A 250 6.65 -0.73 11.77
N GLU A 251 5.63 -1.56 11.96
CA GLU A 251 5.31 -2.66 11.04
C GLU A 251 4.86 -2.17 9.66
N ALA A 252 3.98 -1.15 9.62
CA ALA A 252 3.52 -0.59 8.35
C ALA A 252 4.70 -0.12 7.48
N VAL A 253 5.63 0.65 8.07
CA VAL A 253 6.82 1.14 7.37
C VAL A 253 7.72 -0.01 6.92
N ARG A 254 7.97 -1.04 7.75
CA ARG A 254 8.78 -2.20 7.34
C ARG A 254 8.20 -2.93 6.13
N LEU A 255 6.88 -3.13 6.11
CA LEU A 255 6.22 -3.83 5.01
C LEU A 255 6.24 -2.99 3.73
N MET A 256 6.01 -1.68 3.83
CA MET A 256 6.15 -0.76 2.69
C MET A 256 7.59 -0.76 2.16
N ARG A 257 8.59 -0.72 3.06
CA ARG A 257 10.02 -0.79 2.72
C ARG A 257 10.35 -2.06 1.94
N ALA A 258 9.78 -3.19 2.36
CA ALA A 258 10.04 -4.48 1.72
C ALA A 258 9.55 -4.53 0.26
N ILE A 259 8.47 -3.84 -0.09
CA ILE A 259 8.03 -3.72 -1.49
C ILE A 259 8.92 -2.73 -2.24
N ILE A 260 9.15 -1.55 -1.67
CA ILE A 260 9.83 -0.45 -2.36
C ILE A 260 11.30 -0.79 -2.64
N HIS A 261 12.04 -1.29 -1.65
CA HIS A 261 13.49 -1.47 -1.73
C HIS A 261 13.94 -2.92 -1.84
N GLU A 262 13.17 -3.88 -1.31
CA GLU A 262 13.58 -5.29 -1.30
C GLU A 262 12.93 -6.11 -2.42
N GLY A 263 12.08 -5.49 -3.25
CA GLY A 263 11.42 -6.16 -4.39
C GLY A 263 10.44 -7.25 -4.00
N LYS A 264 9.96 -7.28 -2.75
CA LYS A 264 8.93 -8.24 -2.32
C LYS A 264 7.57 -7.88 -2.91
N THR A 265 6.82 -8.89 -3.29
CA THR A 265 5.43 -8.74 -3.70
C THR A 265 4.50 -8.69 -2.47
N VAL A 266 3.27 -8.23 -2.66
CA VAL A 266 2.22 -8.34 -1.63
C VAL A 266 2.00 -9.80 -1.24
N ALA A 267 2.07 -10.72 -2.21
CA ALA A 267 1.98 -12.16 -1.99
C ALA A 267 3.09 -12.66 -1.06
N ASP A 268 4.35 -12.24 -1.26
CA ASP A 268 5.48 -12.61 -0.40
C ASP A 268 5.26 -12.13 1.04
N ILE A 269 4.76 -10.90 1.20
CA ILE A 269 4.45 -10.34 2.52
C ILE A 269 3.36 -11.15 3.21
N VAL A 270 2.26 -11.45 2.53
CA VAL A 270 1.18 -12.25 3.10
C VAL A 270 1.71 -13.65 3.46
N LYS A 271 2.44 -14.32 2.55
CA LYS A 271 3.07 -15.63 2.80
C LYS A 271 3.98 -15.60 4.04
N SER A 272 4.79 -14.55 4.21
CA SER A 272 5.71 -14.41 5.36
C SER A 272 5.03 -14.20 6.72
N ARG A 273 3.80 -13.64 6.74
CA ARG A 273 3.04 -13.39 7.97
C ARG A 273 2.21 -14.59 8.39
N LEU A 274 1.99 -15.51 7.48
CA LEU A 274 1.26 -16.74 7.69
C LEU A 274 2.21 -17.77 8.32
N LYS A 275 2.08 -18.00 9.64
CA LYS A 275 2.86 -19.01 10.36
C LYS A 275 2.36 -20.41 10.01
N PRO A 276 3.19 -21.27 9.41
CA PRO A 276 2.79 -22.64 9.10
C PRO A 276 2.66 -23.49 10.38
N PRO A 277 1.82 -24.54 10.36
CA PRO A 277 0.93 -24.91 9.26
C PRO A 277 -0.30 -24.00 9.18
N LEU A 278 -0.74 -23.70 7.95
CA LEU A 278 -1.91 -22.88 7.69
C LEU A 278 -3.16 -23.74 7.61
N ARG A 279 -4.30 -23.24 8.09
CA ARG A 279 -5.58 -23.96 8.04
C ARG A 279 -6.70 -23.06 7.59
N LEU A 280 -7.49 -23.54 6.63
CA LEU A 280 -8.77 -22.94 6.30
C LEU A 280 -9.77 -23.19 7.44
N ARG A 281 -10.47 -22.13 7.84
CA ARG A 281 -11.57 -22.14 8.80
C ARG A 281 -12.81 -21.59 8.16
N VAL A 282 -13.95 -21.96 8.75
CA VAL A 282 -15.27 -21.60 8.23
C VAL A 282 -16.11 -21.02 9.36
N ASN A 283 -16.75 -19.89 9.08
CA ASN A 283 -17.88 -19.38 9.84
C ASN A 283 -19.17 -19.60 9.03
N PRO A 284 -19.96 -20.65 9.33
CA PRO A 284 -21.17 -20.97 8.58
C PRO A 284 -22.22 -19.84 8.60
N ASP A 285 -22.35 -19.14 9.73
CA ASP A 285 -23.38 -18.10 9.92
C ASP A 285 -23.15 -16.88 9.01
N SER A 286 -21.95 -16.72 8.46
CA SER A 286 -21.62 -15.67 7.50
C SER A 286 -21.75 -16.12 6.04
N CYS A 287 -22.07 -17.38 5.77
CA CYS A 287 -22.15 -17.88 4.40
C CYS A 287 -23.51 -17.55 3.76
N THR A 288 -23.46 -16.93 2.58
CA THR A 288 -24.66 -16.57 1.80
C THR A 288 -24.99 -17.56 0.69
N GLY A 289 -24.15 -18.57 0.46
CA GLY A 289 -24.32 -19.50 -0.66
C GLY A 289 -23.98 -18.93 -2.04
N CYS A 290 -23.33 -17.77 -2.13
CA CYS A 290 -23.06 -17.07 -3.40
C CYS A 290 -22.10 -17.78 -4.39
N LEU A 291 -21.47 -18.89 -3.99
CA LEU A 291 -20.54 -19.71 -4.79
C LEU A 291 -19.25 -19.04 -5.26
N ILE A 292 -18.99 -17.78 -4.89
CA ILE A 292 -17.78 -17.03 -5.34
C ILE A 292 -16.49 -17.78 -4.98
N CYS A 293 -16.39 -18.33 -3.77
CA CYS A 293 -15.21 -19.07 -3.34
C CYS A 293 -14.99 -20.38 -4.12
N LEU A 294 -16.05 -21.03 -4.64
CA LEU A 294 -15.94 -22.19 -5.51
C LEU A 294 -15.42 -21.76 -6.89
N SER A 295 -15.99 -20.70 -7.44
CA SER A 295 -15.57 -20.13 -8.73
C SER A 295 -14.11 -19.70 -8.70
N ALA A 296 -13.70 -18.94 -7.67
CA ALA A 296 -12.32 -18.49 -7.46
C ALA A 296 -11.34 -19.69 -7.37
N CYS A 297 -11.68 -20.71 -6.58
CA CYS A 297 -10.86 -21.92 -6.48
C CYS A 297 -10.71 -22.65 -7.82
N SER A 298 -11.82 -22.86 -8.55
CA SER A 298 -11.74 -23.51 -9.87
C SER A 298 -10.94 -22.69 -10.87
N PHE A 299 -11.04 -21.37 -10.86
CA PHE A 299 -10.28 -20.51 -11.74
C PHE A 299 -8.78 -20.55 -11.43
N ALA A 300 -8.41 -20.46 -10.15
CA ALA A 300 -7.03 -20.48 -9.70
C ALA A 300 -6.27 -21.75 -10.09
N HIS A 301 -6.95 -22.90 -10.12
CA HIS A 301 -6.31 -24.19 -10.38
C HIS A 301 -6.53 -24.74 -11.79
N GLU A 302 -7.65 -24.41 -12.42
CA GLU A 302 -8.08 -25.01 -13.69
C GLU A 302 -8.20 -23.97 -14.82
N GLY A 303 -8.08 -22.68 -14.51
CA GLY A 303 -8.31 -21.59 -15.47
C GLY A 303 -9.77 -21.44 -15.90
N VAL A 304 -10.72 -22.08 -15.21
CA VAL A 304 -12.15 -22.06 -15.57
C VAL A 304 -13.03 -21.74 -14.37
N PHE A 305 -14.14 -21.02 -14.59
CA PHE A 305 -15.15 -20.71 -13.57
C PHE A 305 -16.19 -21.84 -13.45
N GLN A 306 -15.77 -23.02 -12.97
CA GLN A 306 -16.63 -24.20 -12.84
C GLN A 306 -16.65 -24.69 -11.39
N PRO A 307 -17.70 -24.38 -10.61
CA PRO A 307 -17.81 -24.77 -9.20
C PRO A 307 -17.62 -26.27 -8.92
N ALA A 308 -17.99 -27.13 -9.88
CA ALA A 308 -17.79 -28.58 -9.77
C ALA A 308 -16.30 -28.98 -9.61
N LYS A 309 -15.38 -28.21 -10.20
CA LYS A 309 -13.92 -28.40 -10.13
C LYS A 309 -13.26 -27.69 -8.93
N ALA A 310 -14.03 -27.09 -8.03
CA ALA A 310 -13.48 -26.48 -6.82
C ALA A 310 -13.04 -27.55 -5.81
N ARG A 311 -12.00 -27.24 -5.02
CA ARG A 311 -11.45 -28.09 -3.93
C ARG A 311 -12.12 -27.83 -2.57
N LEU A 312 -13.33 -27.29 -2.62
CA LEU A 312 -14.23 -27.02 -1.51
C LEU A 312 -15.67 -27.20 -2.03
N ARG A 313 -16.64 -27.24 -1.11
CA ARG A 313 -18.06 -27.31 -1.44
C ARG A 313 -18.89 -26.45 -0.50
N ILE A 314 -20.09 -26.08 -0.92
CA ILE A 314 -21.10 -25.46 -0.07
C ILE A 314 -22.33 -26.33 -0.17
N ASP A 315 -22.87 -26.71 0.98
CA ASP A 315 -24.15 -27.39 1.06
C ASP A 315 -25.22 -26.43 1.56
N TYR A 316 -26.47 -26.73 1.21
CA TYR A 316 -27.62 -26.14 1.85
C TYR A 316 -28.05 -27.01 3.05
N ASP A 317 -28.16 -26.39 4.21
CA ASP A 317 -28.70 -26.99 5.43
C ASP A 317 -30.22 -26.69 5.46
N GLU A 318 -31.03 -27.70 5.17
CA GLU A 318 -32.48 -27.57 5.10
C GLU A 318 -33.12 -27.23 6.45
N GLU A 319 -32.57 -27.72 7.56
CA GLU A 319 -33.12 -27.47 8.91
C GLU A 319 -32.90 -26.03 9.34
N LYS A 320 -31.72 -25.48 9.03
CA LYS A 320 -31.35 -24.10 9.40
C LYS A 320 -31.66 -23.08 8.32
N HIS A 321 -32.15 -23.53 7.16
CA HIS A 321 -32.32 -22.72 5.96
C HIS A 321 -31.07 -21.85 5.65
N SER A 322 -29.89 -22.44 5.80
CA SER A 322 -28.61 -21.72 5.72
C SER A 322 -27.61 -22.46 4.83
N TYR A 323 -26.54 -21.78 4.43
CA TYR A 323 -25.49 -22.40 3.62
C TYR A 323 -24.27 -22.73 4.49
N ARG A 324 -23.66 -23.88 4.24
CA ARG A 324 -22.49 -24.34 4.99
C ARG A 324 -21.32 -24.64 4.05
N PRO A 325 -20.22 -23.87 4.13
CA PRO A 325 -18.98 -24.21 3.46
C PRO A 325 -18.29 -25.41 4.10
N TYR A 326 -17.71 -26.27 3.27
CA TYR A 326 -16.80 -27.34 3.66
C TYR A 326 -15.48 -27.16 2.89
N VAL A 327 -14.40 -27.04 3.65
CA VAL A 327 -13.04 -26.86 3.15
C VAL A 327 -12.15 -28.03 3.58
N CYS A 328 -11.00 -28.18 2.92
CA CYS A 328 -10.00 -29.14 3.36
C CYS A 328 -9.51 -28.77 4.78
N ILE A 329 -9.58 -29.74 5.69
CA ILE A 329 -9.11 -29.58 7.08
C ILE A 329 -7.67 -30.06 7.30
N LEU A 330 -7.00 -30.49 6.22
CA LEU A 330 -5.60 -30.95 6.22
C LEU A 330 -5.31 -32.06 7.24
N CYS A 331 -6.25 -32.98 7.43
CA CYS A 331 -6.11 -34.12 8.34
C CYS A 331 -5.15 -35.22 7.84
N GLY A 332 -4.78 -35.18 6.56
CA GLY A 332 -3.86 -36.14 5.94
C GLY A 332 -4.44 -37.52 5.64
N SER A 333 -5.75 -37.76 5.84
CA SER A 333 -6.37 -39.06 5.53
C SER A 333 -6.18 -39.48 4.07
N CYS A 334 -6.27 -38.52 3.13
CA CYS A 334 -6.03 -38.77 1.70
C CYS A 334 -4.58 -39.17 1.38
N VAL A 335 -3.61 -38.64 2.14
CA VAL A 335 -2.19 -39.00 2.02
C VAL A 335 -1.96 -40.41 2.54
N LYS A 336 -2.50 -40.73 3.73
CA LYS A 336 -2.39 -42.06 4.33
C LYS A 336 -3.04 -43.16 3.48
N ALA A 337 -4.12 -42.83 2.78
CA ALA A 337 -4.84 -43.77 1.93
C ALA A 337 -4.24 -43.92 0.52
N CYS A 338 -3.24 -43.11 0.13
CA CYS A 338 -2.69 -43.14 -1.22
C CYS A 338 -1.72 -44.32 -1.40
N PRO A 339 -2.06 -45.36 -2.18
CA PRO A 339 -1.23 -46.57 -2.26
C PRO A 339 0.07 -46.35 -3.03
N THR A 340 0.10 -45.38 -3.96
CA THR A 340 1.27 -45.07 -4.77
C THR A 340 2.18 -43.99 -4.16
N GLY A 341 1.76 -43.37 -3.06
CA GLY A 341 2.48 -42.24 -2.46
C GLY A 341 2.41 -40.93 -3.26
N ALA A 342 1.50 -40.82 -4.24
CA ALA A 342 1.36 -39.63 -5.08
C ALA A 342 0.92 -38.36 -4.33
N LEU A 343 0.26 -38.51 -3.16
CA LEU A 343 -0.17 -37.39 -2.34
C LEU A 343 0.75 -37.20 -1.14
N THR A 344 1.18 -35.96 -0.89
CA THR A 344 2.02 -35.56 0.25
C THR A 344 1.49 -34.27 0.89
N ILE A 345 2.02 -33.90 2.05
CA ILE A 345 1.77 -32.59 2.68
C ILE A 345 3.01 -31.72 2.45
N ASP A 346 2.78 -30.51 1.95
CA ASP A 346 3.79 -29.49 1.79
C ASP A 346 4.27 -29.01 3.18
N PRO A 347 5.58 -29.11 3.49
CA PRO A 347 6.10 -28.77 4.81
C PRO A 347 6.12 -27.26 5.09
N GLU A 348 6.09 -26.41 4.06
CA GLU A 348 6.09 -24.95 4.20
C GLU A 348 4.71 -24.38 4.45
N THR A 349 3.67 -24.92 3.80
CA THR A 349 2.32 -24.35 3.85
C THR A 349 1.35 -25.20 4.66
N GLY A 350 1.60 -26.51 4.73
CA GLY A 350 0.67 -27.52 5.22
C GLY A 350 -0.36 -27.97 4.17
N GLY A 351 -0.35 -27.41 2.95
CA GLY A 351 -1.24 -27.79 1.86
C GLY A 351 -0.95 -29.20 1.33
N LEU A 352 -1.91 -29.80 0.62
CA LEU A 352 -1.68 -31.09 -0.04
C LEU A 352 -0.92 -30.89 -1.35
N ARG A 353 -0.05 -31.83 -1.72
CA ARG A 353 0.67 -31.85 -2.99
C ARG A 353 0.42 -33.16 -3.72
N LEU A 354 0.14 -33.07 -5.03
CA LEU A 354 -0.01 -34.21 -5.93
C LEU A 354 1.22 -34.31 -6.85
N THR A 355 1.86 -35.47 -6.88
CA THR A 355 2.84 -35.85 -7.91
C THR A 355 2.09 -36.62 -8.98
N ALA A 356 1.75 -35.95 -10.09
CA ALA A 356 0.80 -36.46 -11.09
C ALA A 356 1.28 -37.77 -11.73
N GLU A 357 2.59 -37.95 -11.87
CA GLU A 357 3.25 -39.10 -12.50
C GLU A 357 3.08 -40.38 -11.69
N LEU A 358 2.97 -40.26 -10.36
CA LEU A 358 2.78 -41.39 -9.45
C LEU A 358 1.30 -41.76 -9.26
N CYS A 359 0.37 -40.91 -9.70
CA CYS A 359 -1.05 -41.12 -9.47
C CYS A 359 -1.67 -42.01 -10.56
N ASP A 360 -2.22 -43.16 -10.17
CA ASP A 360 -2.93 -44.10 -11.04
C ASP A 360 -4.43 -43.81 -11.20
N GLY A 361 -4.95 -42.81 -10.47
CA GLY A 361 -6.36 -42.42 -10.51
C GLY A 361 -7.32 -43.34 -9.74
N CYS A 362 -6.82 -44.21 -8.85
CA CYS A 362 -7.62 -45.21 -8.14
C CYS A 362 -8.75 -44.66 -7.24
N GLY A 363 -8.69 -43.39 -6.83
CA GLY A 363 -9.77 -42.74 -6.06
C GLY A 363 -9.75 -42.99 -4.54
N ALA A 364 -8.81 -43.76 -3.98
CA ALA A 364 -8.73 -44.03 -2.54
C ALA A 364 -8.73 -42.76 -1.66
N CYS A 365 -8.15 -41.66 -2.16
CA CYS A 365 -8.15 -40.36 -1.48
C CYS A 365 -9.53 -39.68 -1.40
N VAL A 366 -10.44 -39.96 -2.35
CA VAL A 366 -11.83 -39.47 -2.35
C VAL A 366 -12.60 -40.17 -1.24
N GLU A 367 -12.50 -41.49 -1.15
CA GLU A 367 -13.17 -42.30 -0.14
C GLU A 367 -12.68 -41.96 1.28
N ALA A 368 -11.37 -41.73 1.43
CA ALA A 368 -10.77 -41.42 2.72
C ALA A 368 -11.06 -39.99 3.23
N CYS A 369 -11.67 -39.11 2.43
CA CYS A 369 -11.87 -37.71 2.79
C CYS A 369 -13.06 -37.53 3.76
N PRO A 370 -12.83 -37.23 5.05
CA PRO A 370 -13.92 -37.18 6.04
C PRO A 370 -14.90 -36.02 5.80
N VAL A 371 -14.43 -34.94 5.17
CA VAL A 371 -15.23 -33.75 4.84
C VAL A 371 -15.74 -33.75 3.40
N LYS A 372 -15.45 -34.81 2.63
CA LYS A 372 -15.92 -35.02 1.25
C LYS A 372 -15.63 -33.85 0.29
N VAL A 373 -14.43 -33.26 0.37
CA VAL A 373 -14.01 -32.17 -0.52
C VAL A 373 -13.07 -32.61 -1.64
N VAL A 374 -12.44 -33.78 -1.51
CA VAL A 374 -11.61 -34.37 -2.57
C VAL A 374 -12.51 -35.05 -3.60
N LYS A 375 -12.25 -34.81 -4.88
CA LYS A 375 -13.00 -35.37 -6.02
C LYS A 375 -12.03 -35.83 -7.10
N LEU A 376 -12.46 -36.68 -8.03
CA LEU A 376 -11.71 -36.96 -9.26
C LEU A 376 -12.19 -36.06 -10.40
N SER A 377 -11.25 -35.51 -11.16
CA SER A 377 -11.48 -34.91 -12.48
C SER A 377 -10.39 -35.43 -13.41
N ASP A 378 -10.77 -35.88 -14.60
CA ASP A 378 -9.82 -36.30 -15.64
C ASP A 378 -8.81 -37.35 -15.13
N GLY A 379 -9.27 -38.26 -14.27
CA GLY A 379 -8.45 -39.32 -13.67
C GLY A 379 -7.50 -38.88 -12.55
N LYS A 380 -7.55 -37.62 -12.10
CA LYS A 380 -6.68 -37.08 -11.03
C LYS A 380 -7.49 -36.46 -9.89
N PRO A 381 -7.00 -36.53 -8.64
CA PRO A 381 -7.69 -35.96 -7.50
C PRO A 381 -7.54 -34.44 -7.44
N LEU A 382 -8.66 -33.75 -7.29
CA LEU A 382 -8.71 -32.32 -6.98
C LEU A 382 -8.49 -32.14 -5.48
N ILE A 383 -7.29 -31.67 -5.12
CA ILE A 383 -6.82 -31.51 -3.74
C ILE A 383 -6.47 -30.06 -3.44
N CYS A 384 -6.75 -29.62 -2.21
CA CYS A 384 -6.43 -28.26 -1.78
C CYS A 384 -4.97 -28.18 -1.34
N ASP A 385 -4.20 -27.41 -2.09
CA ASP A 385 -2.79 -27.06 -1.87
C ASP A 385 -2.62 -25.71 -1.15
N LEU A 386 -3.74 -25.16 -0.63
CA LEU A 386 -3.83 -23.81 -0.05
C LEU A 386 -3.38 -22.67 -0.99
N CYS A 387 -3.35 -22.90 -2.30
CA CYS A 387 -2.84 -21.95 -3.29
C CYS A 387 -1.44 -21.43 -2.90
N GLY A 388 -0.56 -22.32 -2.43
CA GLY A 388 0.80 -21.95 -1.99
C GLY A 388 0.84 -21.09 -0.71
N GLY A 389 -0.26 -21.06 0.05
CA GLY A 389 -0.41 -20.26 1.28
C GLY A 389 -1.32 -19.05 1.12
N LEU A 390 -1.79 -18.72 -0.09
CA LEU A 390 -2.66 -17.58 -0.39
C LEU A 390 -3.99 -18.04 -1.00
N PRO A 391 -4.86 -18.68 -0.20
CA PRO A 391 -6.07 -19.30 -0.73
C PRO A 391 -7.04 -18.26 -1.31
N GLU A 392 -7.24 -18.30 -2.63
CA GLU A 392 -8.18 -17.44 -3.36
C GLU A 392 -9.62 -17.53 -2.83
N CYS A 393 -10.00 -18.70 -2.30
CA CYS A 393 -11.33 -18.91 -1.70
C CYS A 393 -11.55 -18.10 -0.42
N VAL A 394 -10.48 -17.69 0.28
CA VAL A 394 -10.51 -16.74 1.41
C VAL A 394 -10.57 -15.32 0.88
N ASP A 395 -9.68 -14.98 -0.05
CA ASP A 395 -9.54 -13.61 -0.52
C ASP A 395 -10.80 -13.10 -1.24
N TRP A 396 -11.46 -13.98 -2.00
CA TRP A 396 -12.68 -13.65 -2.72
C TRP A 396 -13.95 -13.84 -1.89
N CYS A 397 -13.86 -14.23 -0.62
CA CYS A 397 -15.06 -14.44 0.21
C CYS A 397 -15.60 -13.08 0.69
N PRO A 398 -16.73 -12.57 0.15
CA PRO A 398 -17.18 -11.20 0.47
C PRO A 398 -17.67 -11.05 1.91
N THR A 399 -17.98 -12.16 2.58
CA THR A 399 -18.51 -12.17 3.95
C THR A 399 -17.49 -12.67 4.98
N GLY A 400 -16.31 -13.11 4.56
CA GLY A 400 -15.33 -13.75 5.45
C GLY A 400 -15.81 -15.09 6.02
N ALA A 401 -16.80 -15.74 5.39
CA ALA A 401 -17.27 -17.08 5.79
C ALA A 401 -16.18 -18.15 5.69
N ILE A 402 -15.14 -17.93 4.88
CA ILE A 402 -13.93 -18.74 4.84
C ILE A 402 -12.76 -17.82 5.17
N TYR A 403 -11.91 -18.23 6.11
CA TYR A 403 -10.75 -17.45 6.53
C TYR A 403 -9.55 -18.36 6.81
N LEU A 404 -8.35 -17.78 6.82
CA LEU A 404 -7.11 -18.48 7.08
C LEU A 404 -6.68 -18.27 8.53
N GLU A 405 -6.36 -19.35 9.23
CA GLU A 405 -5.82 -19.34 10.58
C GLU A 405 -4.42 -19.96 10.56
N GLY A 406 -3.43 -19.26 11.13
CA GLY A 406 -2.12 -19.84 11.42
C GLY A 406 -2.19 -20.64 12.72
N VAL A 407 -1.69 -21.88 12.74
CA VAL A 407 -1.67 -22.68 13.96
C VAL A 407 -0.58 -22.11 14.88
N GLY A 408 -0.99 -21.46 15.98
CA GLY A 408 -0.06 -21.11 17.05
C GLY A 408 0.58 -22.39 17.59
N GLN A 409 1.90 -22.39 17.77
CA GLN A 409 2.57 -23.41 18.57
C GLN A 409 1.98 -23.33 19.98
N GLY A 410 1.16 -24.31 20.33
CA GLY A 410 0.79 -24.59 21.71
C GLY A 410 1.95 -25.24 22.45
#